data_AF-A0A3L6JL10-F1
#
_entry.id   AF-A0A3L6JL10-F1
#
_cell.length_a   1.000
_cell.length_b   1.000
_cell.length_c   1.000
_cell.angle_alpha   90.00
_cell.angle_beta   90.00
_cell.angle_gamma   90.00
#
_symmetry.space_group_name_H-M   'P 1'
#
loop_
_entity.id
_entity.type
_entity.pdbx_description
1 polymer ?
#
loop_
_entity_poly.entity_id
_entity_poly.type
_entity_poly.pdbx_seq_one_letter_code
_entity_poly.pdbx_strand_id
1 'polypeptide(L)'
;MDADFSFTSRFRAIVILIGVLVVFVLPYAYHVDVGPGPNGLVAILWMLPENSGIILLTALEYFTIYYLYRLVVLTAVWRYQQGKMKSRILMLHGLVAELIPVLISIPATLFLNSEGENLYPIMIPLPFLFLYCAVLVLSKRVMTKRNGQSHQKRSE
;
A
#
# COMPACT_ATOMS: atom_id res chain seq x y z
N MET A 1 27.53 22.43 7.13
CA MET A 1 26.10 22.71 6.90
C MET A 1 25.37 21.44 6.40
N ASP A 2 25.89 20.26 6.79
CA ASP A 2 25.71 19.00 6.03
C ASP A 2 24.90 17.94 6.79
N ALA A 3 24.72 18.12 8.11
CA ALA A 3 23.98 17.20 8.95
C ALA A 3 22.47 17.19 8.62
N ASP A 4 21.89 18.35 8.31
CA ASP A 4 20.47 18.47 7.95
C ASP A 4 20.15 17.81 6.60
N PHE A 5 21.05 17.90 5.62
CA PHE A 5 20.84 17.29 4.30
C PHE A 5 20.97 15.76 4.34
N SER A 6 21.93 15.26 5.14
CA SER A 6 22.15 13.83 5.40
C SER A 6 20.99 13.16 6.14
N PHE A 7 20.43 13.82 7.17
CA PHE A 7 19.27 13.28 7.89
C PHE A 7 18.04 13.18 6.99
N THR A 8 17.81 14.23 6.17
CA THR A 8 16.65 14.29 5.27
C THR A 8 16.74 13.23 4.16
N SER A 9 17.93 12.92 3.64
CA SER A 9 18.12 11.90 2.61
C SER A 9 17.97 10.47 3.16
N ARG A 10 18.55 10.19 4.33
CA ARG A 10 18.41 8.89 5.02
C ARG A 10 16.96 8.62 5.43
N PHE A 11 16.28 9.62 5.98
CA PHE A 11 14.86 9.50 6.34
C PHE A 11 13.98 9.21 5.12
N ARG A 12 14.22 9.89 3.98
CA ARG A 12 13.52 9.60 2.72
C ARG A 12 13.77 8.16 2.25
N ALA A 13 15.01 7.68 2.30
CA ALA A 13 15.34 6.32 1.90
C ALA A 13 14.64 5.28 2.77
N ILE A 14 14.61 5.48 4.10
CA ILE A 14 13.88 4.60 5.03
C ILE A 14 12.39 4.59 4.73
N VAL A 15 11.78 5.75 4.53
CA VAL A 15 10.37 5.87 4.15
C VAL A 15 10.10 5.08 2.87
N ILE A 16 10.90 5.26 1.83
CA ILE A 16 10.71 4.57 0.56
C ILE A 16 10.91 3.06 0.73
N LEU A 17 11.90 2.62 1.50
CA LEU A 17 12.14 1.21 1.80
C LEU A 17 10.95 0.57 2.54
N ILE A 18 10.40 1.26 3.54
CA ILE A 18 9.17 0.84 4.22
C ILE A 18 8.02 0.77 3.22
N GLY A 19 7.88 1.77 2.33
CA GLY A 19 6.89 1.77 1.26
C GLY A 19 7.02 0.57 0.33
N VAL A 20 8.24 0.21 -0.07
CA VAL A 20 8.52 -0.99 -0.88
C VAL A 20 8.11 -2.26 -0.12
N LEU A 21 8.46 -2.38 1.17
CA LEU A 21 8.06 -3.53 1.98
C LEU A 21 6.53 -3.63 2.11
N VAL A 22 5.84 -2.51 2.36
CA VAL A 22 4.36 -2.48 2.42
C VAL A 22 3.73 -2.84 1.08
N VAL A 23 4.32 -2.39 -0.03
CA VAL A 23 3.81 -2.64 -1.39
C VAL A 23 4.02 -4.09 -1.82
N PHE A 24 5.15 -4.72 -1.49
CA PHE A 24 5.52 -6.03 -2.04
C PHE A 24 5.39 -7.20 -1.05
N VAL A 25 5.53 -6.97 0.25
CA VAL A 25 5.54 -8.04 1.26
C VAL A 25 4.19 -8.18 1.94
N LEU A 26 3.49 -7.06 2.14
CA LEU A 26 2.24 -6.98 2.90
C LEU A 26 0.89 -7.06 2.13
N PRO A 27 0.81 -7.21 0.79
CA PRO A 27 -0.48 -7.28 0.10
C PRO A 27 -1.37 -8.46 0.51
N TYR A 28 -0.79 -9.57 0.99
CA TYR A 28 -1.48 -10.82 1.33
C TYR A 28 -1.64 -11.08 2.83
N ALA A 29 -0.91 -10.36 3.67
CA ALA A 29 -0.99 -10.57 5.12
C ALA A 29 -2.26 -9.96 5.74
N TYR A 30 -3.01 -9.14 4.98
CA TYR A 30 -3.83 -8.08 5.56
C TYR A 30 -5.14 -7.78 4.82
N HIS A 31 -5.83 -8.80 4.32
CA HIS A 31 -7.24 -8.69 3.99
C HIS A 31 -8.06 -9.67 4.82
N VAL A 32 -9.28 -9.27 5.14
CA VAL A 32 -10.29 -10.16 5.72
C VAL A 32 -11.15 -10.64 4.56
N ASP A 33 -11.15 -11.94 4.33
CA ASP A 33 -12.00 -12.56 3.33
C ASP A 33 -13.37 -12.85 3.93
N VAL A 34 -14.41 -12.37 3.26
CA VAL A 34 -15.80 -12.54 3.68
C VAL A 34 -16.58 -13.21 2.56
N GLY A 35 -17.12 -14.40 2.81
CA GLY A 35 -17.98 -15.12 1.86
C GLY A 35 -17.70 -16.63 1.78
N PRO A 36 -18.55 -17.39 1.05
CA PRO A 36 -18.29 -18.79 0.77
C PRO A 36 -17.14 -18.92 -0.23
N GLY A 37 -16.15 -19.73 0.16
CA GLY A 37 -14.91 -19.98 -0.54
C GLY A 37 -13.92 -20.62 0.46
N PRO A 38 -12.85 -21.28 0.00
CA PRO A 38 -11.86 -21.84 0.92
C PRO A 38 -11.40 -20.72 1.86
N ASN A 39 -11.60 -20.95 3.17
CA ASN A 39 -11.33 -19.99 4.25
C ASN A 39 -10.18 -19.05 3.87
N GLY A 40 -10.35 -17.74 3.97
CA GLY A 40 -9.30 -16.78 3.58
C GLY A 40 -7.93 -17.09 4.17
N LEU A 41 -7.88 -17.67 5.37
CA LEU A 41 -6.67 -18.20 5.99
C LEU A 41 -6.05 -19.41 5.26
N VAL A 42 -6.84 -20.29 4.66
CA VAL A 42 -6.43 -21.42 3.81
C VAL A 42 -6.02 -20.94 2.40
N ALA A 43 -6.66 -19.89 1.86
CA ALA A 43 -6.23 -19.24 0.62
C ALA A 43 -4.89 -18.47 0.80
N ILE A 44 -4.69 -17.88 1.99
CA ILE A 44 -3.45 -17.20 2.39
C ILE A 44 -2.32 -18.20 2.73
N LEU A 45 -2.64 -19.41 3.23
CA LEU A 45 -1.61 -20.34 3.73
C LEU A 45 -1.41 -21.64 2.93
N TRP A 46 -2.37 -22.19 2.16
CA TRP A 46 -2.31 -23.64 1.84
C TRP A 46 -2.97 -24.17 0.55
N MET A 47 -3.23 -23.36 -0.48
CA MET A 47 -3.17 -23.87 -1.85
C MET A 47 -1.83 -23.47 -2.46
N LEU A 48 -0.75 -24.07 -1.92
CA LEU A 48 0.48 -24.21 -2.68
C LEU A 48 0.08 -24.85 -4.01
N PRO A 49 0.35 -24.23 -5.17
CA PRO A 49 0.28 -25.00 -6.41
C PRO A 49 1.17 -26.22 -6.20
N GLU A 50 0.64 -27.42 -6.42
CA GLU A 50 1.42 -28.67 -6.34
C GLU A 50 2.69 -28.59 -7.19
N ASN A 51 2.69 -27.68 -8.18
CA ASN A 51 3.86 -27.21 -8.89
C ASN A 51 4.50 -26.01 -8.19
N SER A 52 5.66 -26.25 -7.60
CA SER A 52 6.59 -25.31 -6.96
C SER A 52 7.03 -24.12 -7.84
N GLY A 53 6.11 -23.23 -8.16
CA GLY A 53 6.37 -21.87 -8.63
C GLY A 53 6.40 -20.92 -7.44
N ILE A 54 7.37 -20.01 -7.43
CA ILE A 54 7.58 -19.02 -6.36
C ILE A 54 6.22 -18.38 -6.02
N ILE A 55 5.74 -18.55 -4.78
CA ILE A 55 4.43 -18.10 -4.28
C ILE A 55 4.11 -16.65 -4.69
N LEU A 56 5.14 -15.81 -4.74
CA LEU A 56 5.06 -14.41 -5.18
C LEU A 56 4.56 -14.25 -6.63
N LEU A 57 4.95 -15.14 -7.55
CA LEU A 57 4.59 -15.11 -8.97
C LEU A 57 3.15 -15.54 -9.20
N THR A 58 2.71 -16.63 -8.57
CA THR A 58 1.33 -17.13 -8.66
C THR A 58 0.36 -16.08 -8.15
N ALA A 59 0.74 -15.42 -7.06
CA ALA A 59 -0.08 -14.38 -6.46
C ALA A 59 -0.11 -13.10 -7.35
N LEU A 60 1.01 -12.80 -8.05
CA LEU A 60 1.05 -11.75 -9.07
C LEU A 60 0.06 -12.01 -10.21
N GLU A 61 -0.15 -13.27 -10.59
CA GLU A 61 -1.04 -13.68 -11.69
C GLU A 61 -2.52 -13.39 -11.37
N TYR A 62 -2.97 -13.74 -10.17
CA TYR A 62 -4.35 -13.50 -9.74
C TYR A 62 -4.65 -12.04 -9.38
N PHE A 63 -3.63 -11.28 -8.95
CA PHE A 63 -3.83 -9.93 -8.40
C PHE A 63 -2.99 -8.86 -9.12
N THR A 64 -2.67 -9.06 -10.40
CA THR A 64 -1.77 -8.16 -11.16
C THR A 64 -2.20 -6.69 -11.08
N ILE A 65 -3.50 -6.41 -11.27
CA ILE A 65 -4.05 -5.05 -11.28
C ILE A 65 -3.82 -4.37 -9.92
N TYR A 66 -3.99 -5.11 -8.83
CA TYR A 66 -3.76 -4.63 -7.47
C TYR A 66 -2.28 -4.30 -7.24
N TYR A 67 -1.35 -5.15 -7.69
CA TYR A 67 0.09 -4.89 -7.62
C TYR A 67 0.51 -3.67 -8.44
N LEU A 68 0.02 -3.57 -9.68
CA LEU A 68 0.32 -2.45 -10.56
C LEU A 68 -0.10 -1.12 -9.93
N TYR A 69 -1.28 -1.07 -9.29
CA TYR A 69 -1.70 0.17 -8.63
C TYR A 69 -0.87 0.50 -7.39
N ARG A 70 -0.40 -0.50 -6.63
CA ARG A 70 0.50 -0.25 -5.50
C ARG A 70 1.84 0.37 -5.94
N LEU A 71 2.33 0.06 -7.14
CA LEU A 71 3.47 0.76 -7.74
C LEU A 71 3.17 2.24 -8.05
N VAL A 72 1.93 2.53 -8.46
CA VAL A 72 1.46 3.92 -8.65
C VAL A 72 1.49 4.67 -7.32
N VAL A 73 1.06 4.05 -6.22
CA VAL A 73 1.16 4.64 -4.87
C VAL A 73 2.62 4.90 -4.49
N LEU A 74 3.52 3.95 -4.72
CA LEU A 74 4.94 4.14 -4.43
C LEU A 74 5.53 5.33 -5.22
N THR A 75 5.16 5.45 -6.50
CA THR A 75 5.55 6.59 -7.34
C THR A 75 4.95 7.90 -6.81
N ALA A 76 3.71 7.88 -6.33
CA ALA A 76 3.06 9.04 -5.71
C ALA A 76 3.79 9.48 -4.43
N VAL A 77 4.17 8.53 -3.57
CA VAL A 77 4.98 8.76 -2.37
C VAL A 77 6.32 9.39 -2.74
N TRP A 78 7.02 8.83 -3.74
CA TRP A 78 8.29 9.38 -4.23
C TRP A 78 8.13 10.83 -4.72
N ARG A 79 7.11 11.11 -5.55
CA ARG A 79 6.83 12.48 -6.04
C ARG A 79 6.44 13.43 -4.90
N TYR A 80 5.74 12.95 -3.87
CA TYR A 80 5.42 13.71 -2.68
C TYR A 80 6.66 14.10 -1.86
N GLN A 81 7.62 13.19 -1.71
CA GLN A 81 8.90 13.46 -1.05
C GLN A 81 9.71 14.52 -1.81
N GLN A 82 9.63 14.54 -3.15
CA GLN A 82 10.22 15.59 -3.99
C GLN A 82 9.46 16.93 -3.97
N GLY A 83 8.31 17.02 -3.28
CA GLY A 83 7.46 18.21 -3.30
C GLY A 83 6.67 18.42 -4.60
N LYS A 84 6.71 17.45 -5.52
CA LYS A 84 6.02 17.49 -6.83
C LYS A 84 4.56 17.03 -6.76
N MET A 85 4.07 16.68 -5.57
CA MET A 85 2.71 16.20 -5.36
C MET A 85 2.08 16.84 -4.12
N LYS A 86 0.79 17.16 -4.21
CA LYS A 86 0.00 17.72 -3.11
C LYS A 86 -0.42 16.61 -2.13
N SER A 87 -0.50 16.92 -0.83
CA SER A 87 -0.91 15.94 0.18
C SER A 87 -2.29 15.32 -0.09
N ARG A 88 -3.25 16.10 -0.60
CA ARG A 88 -4.60 15.59 -0.93
C ARG A 88 -4.57 14.49 -2.00
N ILE A 89 -3.68 14.62 -2.99
CA ILE A 89 -3.53 13.66 -4.08
C ILE A 89 -2.86 12.38 -3.57
N LEU A 90 -1.86 12.50 -2.70
CA LEU A 90 -1.24 11.33 -2.06
C LEU A 90 -2.26 10.55 -1.21
N MET A 91 -3.07 11.24 -0.41
CA MET A 91 -4.14 10.62 0.38
C MET A 91 -5.17 9.91 -0.50
N LEU A 92 -5.53 10.50 -1.64
CA LEU A 92 -6.44 9.87 -2.61
C LEU A 92 -5.84 8.58 -3.17
N HIS A 93 -4.56 8.57 -3.57
CA HIS A 93 -3.90 7.35 -4.01
C HIS A 93 -3.86 6.28 -2.92
N GLY A 94 -3.59 6.67 -1.67
CA GLY A 94 -3.66 5.78 -0.51
C GLY A 94 -5.05 5.15 -0.37
N LEU A 95 -6.12 5.94 -0.45
CA LEU A 95 -7.49 5.46 -0.33
C LEU A 95 -7.89 4.55 -1.50
N VAL A 96 -7.60 4.95 -2.73
CA VAL A 96 -7.96 4.17 -3.93
C VAL A 96 -7.25 2.82 -3.92
N ALA A 97 -6.00 2.76 -3.45
CA ALA A 97 -5.27 1.49 -3.34
C ALA A 97 -5.96 0.48 -2.41
N GLU A 98 -6.64 0.95 -1.37
CA GLU A 98 -7.46 0.10 -0.49
C GLU A 98 -8.84 -0.20 -1.09
N LEU A 99 -9.37 0.63 -1.98
CA LEU A 99 -10.68 0.33 -2.59
C LEU A 99 -10.57 -0.70 -3.70
N ILE A 100 -9.43 -0.79 -4.39
CA ILE A 100 -9.24 -1.70 -5.54
C ILE A 100 -9.55 -3.17 -5.22
N PRO A 101 -9.07 -3.78 -4.12
CA PRO A 101 -9.41 -5.16 -3.76
C PRO A 101 -10.92 -5.38 -3.62
N VAL A 102 -11.62 -4.44 -2.98
CA VAL A 102 -13.08 -4.48 -2.80
C VAL A 102 -13.78 -4.38 -4.15
N LEU A 103 -13.36 -3.42 -4.97
CA LEU A 103 -13.96 -3.16 -6.29
C LEU A 103 -13.77 -4.32 -7.27
N ILE A 104 -12.68 -5.07 -7.16
CA ILE A 104 -12.42 -6.25 -8.00
C ILE A 104 -13.13 -7.48 -7.44
N SER A 105 -13.10 -7.69 -6.12
CA SER A 105 -13.65 -8.89 -5.50
C SER A 105 -15.18 -8.96 -5.53
N ILE A 106 -15.89 -7.83 -5.38
CA ILE A 106 -17.36 -7.83 -5.39
C ILE A 106 -17.92 -8.35 -6.73
N PRO A 107 -17.57 -7.79 -7.91
CA PRO A 107 -18.02 -8.35 -9.19
C PRO A 107 -17.58 -9.80 -9.38
N ALA A 108 -16.41 -10.17 -8.86
CA ALA A 108 -15.87 -11.51 -9.00
C ALA A 108 -16.71 -12.57 -8.26
N THR A 109 -17.44 -12.21 -7.21
CA THR A 109 -18.42 -13.11 -6.56
C THR A 109 -19.63 -13.46 -7.42
N LEU A 110 -19.88 -12.71 -8.50
CA LEU A 110 -20.99 -13.00 -9.42
C LEU A 110 -20.62 -14.10 -10.43
N PHE A 111 -19.36 -14.51 -10.48
CA PHE A 111 -18.87 -15.58 -11.33
C PHE A 111 -18.60 -16.83 -10.49
N LEU A 112 -19.05 -17.97 -11.01
CA LEU A 112 -18.82 -19.27 -10.37
C LEU A 112 -17.65 -19.99 -11.04
N ASN A 113 -16.91 -20.77 -10.25
CA ASN A 113 -15.90 -21.70 -10.76
C ASN A 113 -16.56 -22.97 -11.30
N SER A 114 -15.75 -23.91 -11.79
CA SER A 114 -16.21 -25.21 -12.30
C SER A 114 -16.92 -26.08 -11.27
N GLU A 115 -16.79 -25.76 -9.99
CA GLU A 115 -17.39 -26.47 -8.85
C GLU A 115 -18.69 -25.78 -8.37
N GLY A 116 -19.10 -24.67 -8.99
CA GLY A 116 -20.28 -23.91 -8.60
C GLY A 116 -20.07 -23.01 -7.38
N GLU A 117 -18.83 -22.83 -6.95
CA GLU A 117 -18.46 -21.88 -5.87
C GLU A 117 -18.08 -20.51 -6.45
N ASN A 118 -18.15 -19.47 -5.62
CA ASN A 118 -17.71 -18.14 -6.02
C ASN A 118 -16.24 -18.15 -6.42
N LEU A 119 -15.92 -17.56 -7.58
CA LEU A 119 -14.59 -17.55 -8.16
C LEU A 119 -13.55 -16.87 -7.24
N TYR A 120 -13.98 -15.86 -6.48
CA TYR A 120 -13.15 -15.17 -5.50
C TYR A 120 -13.97 -14.80 -4.24
N PRO A 121 -13.36 -14.81 -3.04
CA PRO A 121 -13.98 -14.25 -1.84
C PRO A 121 -14.02 -12.72 -1.89
N ILE A 122 -14.91 -12.09 -1.11
CA ILE A 122 -14.91 -10.63 -0.95
C ILE A 122 -13.71 -10.25 -0.10
N MET A 123 -12.81 -9.47 -0.68
CA MET A 123 -11.59 -9.02 -0.01
C MET A 123 -11.82 -7.68 0.66
N ILE A 124 -11.75 -7.64 1.99
CA ILE A 124 -11.76 -6.39 2.76
C ILE A 124 -10.31 -6.06 3.14
N PRO A 125 -9.65 -5.10 2.47
CA PRO A 125 -8.27 -4.77 2.78
C PRO A 125 -8.19 -3.97 4.07
N LEU A 126 -7.16 -4.25 4.86
CA LEU A 126 -6.77 -3.40 5.97
C LEU A 126 -6.08 -2.14 5.42
N PRO A 127 -6.40 -0.94 5.95
CA PRO A 127 -6.06 0.34 5.32
C PRO A 127 -4.58 0.77 5.50
N PHE A 128 -3.63 -0.12 5.33
CA PHE A 128 -2.21 0.11 5.64
C PHE A 128 -1.54 1.15 4.73
N LEU A 129 -1.79 1.12 3.41
CA LEU A 129 -1.25 2.11 2.48
C LEU A 129 -1.88 3.48 2.73
N PHE A 130 -3.16 3.51 3.05
CA PHE A 130 -3.83 4.75 3.45
C PHE A 130 -3.22 5.33 4.74
N LEU A 131 -3.06 4.50 5.78
CA LEU A 131 -2.44 4.90 7.05
C LEU A 131 -0.98 5.36 6.85
N TYR A 132 -0.22 4.64 6.03
CA TYR A 132 1.15 5.01 5.68
C TYR A 132 1.20 6.39 5.00
N CYS A 133 0.35 6.64 4.00
CA CYS A 133 0.23 7.95 3.37
C CYS A 133 -0.17 9.04 4.37
N ALA A 134 -1.08 8.76 5.29
CA ALA A 134 -1.50 9.68 6.33
C ALA A 134 -0.34 10.06 7.26
N VAL A 135 0.41 9.07 7.75
CA VAL A 135 1.60 9.28 8.59
C VAL A 135 2.61 10.15 7.85
N LEU A 136 2.89 9.89 6.57
CA LEU A 136 3.83 10.71 5.80
C LEU A 136 3.40 12.16 5.67
N VAL A 137 2.11 12.39 5.41
CA VAL A 137 1.56 13.75 5.32
C VAL A 137 1.67 14.48 6.66
N LEU A 138 1.38 13.79 7.76
CA LEU A 138 1.49 14.35 9.12
C LEU A 138 2.94 14.66 9.49
N SER A 139 3.86 13.72 9.27
CA SER A 139 5.29 13.91 9.55
C SER A 139 5.86 15.10 8.80
N LYS A 140 5.53 15.26 7.50
CA LYS A 140 5.99 16.41 6.70
C LYS A 140 5.46 17.73 7.23
N ARG A 141 4.18 17.80 7.63
CA ARG A 141 3.58 19.00 8.24
C ARG A 141 4.26 19.41 9.55
N VAL A 142 4.57 18.43 10.41
CA VAL A 142 5.25 18.67 11.68
C VAL A 142 6.66 19.23 11.44
N MET A 143 7.41 18.68 10.49
CA MET A 143 8.73 19.18 10.11
C MET A 143 8.69 20.62 9.56
N THR A 144 7.75 20.92 8.66
CA THR A 144 7.60 22.29 8.13
C THR A 144 7.27 23.29 9.22
N LYS A 145 6.39 22.94 10.18
CA LYS A 145 6.04 23.81 11.30
C LYS A 145 7.24 24.09 12.22
N ARG A 146 8.06 23.07 12.52
CA ARG A 146 9.29 23.23 13.33
C ARG A 146 10.30 24.16 12.67
N ASN A 147 10.55 23.99 11.37
CA ASN A 147 11.53 24.82 10.65
C ASN A 147 11.08 26.29 10.53
N GLY A 148 9.76 26.54 10.43
CA GLY A 148 9.22 27.90 10.46
C GLY A 148 9.47 28.62 11.80
N GLN A 149 9.26 27.91 12.93
CA GLN A 149 9.47 28.46 14.26
C GLN A 149 10.95 28.71 14.60
N SER A 150 11.86 27.86 14.10
CA SER A 150 13.31 28.05 14.31
C SER A 150 13.88 29.25 13.54
N HIS A 151 13.31 29.59 12.38
CA HIS A 151 13.72 30.78 11.64
C HIS A 151 13.26 32.06 12.32
N GLN A 152 12.05 32.08 12.89
CA GLN A 152 11.51 33.24 13.59
C GLN A 152 12.30 33.57 14.89
N LYS A 153 12.74 32.55 15.63
CA LYS A 153 13.58 32.73 16.84
C LYS A 153 15.03 33.19 16.57
N ARG A 154 15.51 33.12 15.32
CA ARG A 154 16.86 33.63 14.95
C ARG A 154 16.82 35.06 14.41
N SER A 155 15.64 35.58 14.10
CA SER A 155 15.41 36.95 13.63
C SER A 155 14.98 37.91 14.73
N GLU A 156 14.74 37.40 15.94
CA GLU A 156 14.54 38.15 17.19
C GLU A 156 15.86 38.17 17.98
#